data_AF-A0A1G4KQD1-F1
#
_entry.id   AF-A0A1G4KQD1-F1
#
_cell.length_a   1.000
_cell.length_b   1.000
_cell.length_c   1.000
_cell.angle_alpha   90.00
_cell.angle_beta   90.00
_cell.angle_gamma   90.00
#
_symmetry.space_group_name_H-M   'P 1'
#
loop_
_entity.id
_entity.type
_entity.pdbx_description
1 polymer ?
#
loop_
_entity_poly.entity_id
_entity_poly.type
_entity_poly.pdbx_seq_one_letter_code
_entity_poly.pdbx_strand_id
1 'polypeptide(L)'
;MASPVSTITQLALVPYRFLLQVVLSCLNERNIVTLPVNFFINFSPVFIWLMIFKNAGIIPHEWRPPIHVRLMKNLDEMIFSISSVSAWISLLLSISIASLVYDYFYRLKPEDTRNQADTVKYDLADDSFDLEVFVIDDTQESTKRESEDANNSDSSVSSHSEAVDSFVGTKKVNVYMPLNCWYWIPCAIFAMSWIILNFDHWMVTPLTKPKDLFAWALYVLGHFFVPLFTAIWLYVFHTPGALKYYSLCLGLQNIAGVITHLCFPNAPPWFITLYGENASANYEMPGYAAGLIRADMAMGSHLSSDGFHLSPIVFGACPSIHSAMATMSCYFVCYYSRWVLPKIMLLIFVTCLWWSTIYLDHHWRIDLSVGMAYSLVAFTLLKGRLMKKEFDFVTARRKGDFCKGSTVGMRVFQGTFLRDFFDPYS
;
A
#
# COMPACT_ATOMS: atom_id res chain seq x y z
N MET A 1 46.15 -27.13 -13.09
CA MET A 1 46.35 -26.10 -12.05
C MET A 1 46.12 -24.74 -12.69
N ALA A 2 45.06 -24.02 -12.30
CA ALA A 2 44.84 -22.65 -12.77
C ALA A 2 45.97 -21.77 -12.23
N SER A 3 46.56 -20.91 -13.08
CA SER A 3 47.68 -20.06 -12.65
C SER A 3 47.21 -19.05 -11.59
N PRO A 4 48.05 -18.65 -10.61
CA PRO A 4 47.70 -17.68 -9.58
C PRO A 4 47.20 -16.34 -10.14
N VAL A 5 47.71 -15.96 -11.32
CA VAL A 5 47.29 -14.77 -12.07
C VAL A 5 45.82 -14.87 -12.48
N SER A 6 45.35 -16.05 -12.92
CA SER A 6 43.96 -16.27 -13.31
C SER A 6 43.00 -16.10 -12.12
N THR A 7 43.40 -16.55 -10.92
CA THR A 7 42.60 -16.46 -9.69
C THR A 7 42.47 -15.01 -9.21
N ILE A 8 43.54 -14.21 -9.30
CA ILE A 8 43.52 -12.79 -8.92
C ILE A 8 42.67 -11.97 -9.89
N THR A 9 42.75 -12.21 -11.20
CA THR A 9 41.85 -11.59 -12.18
C THR A 9 40.39 -12.00 -11.98
N GLN A 10 40.12 -13.28 -11.65
CA GLN A 10 38.77 -13.75 -11.35
C GLN A 10 38.21 -13.06 -10.10
N LEU A 11 39.02 -12.88 -9.05
CA LEU A 11 38.62 -12.19 -7.83
C LEU A 11 38.35 -10.69 -8.05
N ALA A 12 39.17 -10.01 -8.87
CA ALA A 12 38.95 -8.62 -9.24
C ALA A 12 37.72 -8.42 -10.15
N LEU A 13 37.32 -9.45 -10.90
CA LEU A 13 36.12 -9.47 -11.73
C LEU A 13 34.82 -9.71 -10.93
N VAL A 14 34.89 -10.27 -9.72
CA VAL A 14 33.72 -10.48 -8.85
C VAL A 14 32.95 -9.18 -8.58
N PRO A 15 33.56 -8.10 -8.06
CA PRO A 15 32.84 -6.85 -7.81
C PRO A 15 32.28 -6.22 -9.08
N TYR A 16 33.00 -6.34 -10.21
CA TYR A 16 32.50 -5.87 -11.51
C TYR A 16 31.27 -6.65 -11.97
N ARG A 17 31.31 -7.98 -11.91
CA ARG A 17 30.17 -8.86 -12.28
C ARG A 17 28.97 -8.62 -11.37
N PHE A 18 29.20 -8.46 -10.07
CA PHE A 18 28.16 -8.12 -9.11
C PHE A 18 27.53 -6.76 -9.42
N LEU A 19 28.34 -5.73 -9.67
CA LEU A 19 27.83 -4.40 -10.04
C LEU A 19 27.02 -4.44 -11.33
N LEU A 20 27.49 -5.20 -12.33
CA LEU A 20 26.76 -5.42 -13.58
C LEU A 20 25.42 -6.12 -13.33
N GLN A 21 25.39 -7.17 -12.49
CA GLN A 21 24.16 -7.85 -12.09
C GLN A 21 23.19 -6.93 -11.34
N VAL A 22 23.70 -6.07 -10.44
CA VAL A 22 22.90 -5.04 -9.77
C VAL A 22 22.25 -4.13 -10.80
N VAL A 23 23.03 -3.56 -11.73
CA VAL A 23 22.50 -2.65 -12.74
C VAL A 23 21.46 -3.36 -13.62
N LEU A 24 21.76 -4.53 -14.17
CA LEU A 24 20.86 -5.28 -15.05
C LEU A 24 19.59 -5.74 -14.33
N SER A 25 19.69 -6.18 -13.08
CA SER A 25 18.55 -6.69 -12.31
C SER A 25 17.65 -5.55 -11.81
N CYS A 26 18.24 -4.43 -11.38
CA CYS A 26 17.53 -3.23 -10.96
C CYS A 26 16.83 -2.54 -12.13
N LEU A 27 17.20 -2.84 -13.38
CA LEU A 27 16.44 -2.41 -14.54
C LEU A 27 15.12 -3.18 -14.70
N ASN A 28 14.98 -4.37 -14.11
CA ASN A 28 13.76 -5.19 -14.10
C ASN A 28 13.11 -5.27 -15.51
N GLU A 29 13.87 -5.77 -16.49
CA GLU A 29 13.51 -5.91 -17.91
C GLU A 29 13.33 -4.59 -18.69
N ARG A 30 13.65 -3.44 -18.08
CA ARG A 30 13.58 -2.13 -18.75
C ARG A 30 14.95 -1.71 -19.25
N ASN A 31 14.97 -0.79 -20.20
CA ASN A 31 16.21 -0.11 -20.55
C ASN A 31 16.43 1.12 -19.65
N ILE A 32 17.64 1.67 -19.65
CA ILE A 32 18.04 2.78 -18.77
C ILE A 32 17.19 4.06 -18.96
N VAL A 33 16.58 4.22 -20.14
CA VAL A 33 15.70 5.36 -20.46
C VAL A 33 14.27 5.12 -19.97
N THR A 34 13.75 3.92 -20.18
CA THR A 34 12.38 3.55 -19.84
C THR A 34 12.19 3.30 -18.34
N LEU A 35 13.24 2.95 -17.58
CA LEU A 35 13.13 2.80 -16.13
C LEU A 35 12.71 4.11 -15.43
N PRO A 36 13.40 5.26 -15.61
CA PRO A 36 12.96 6.55 -15.08
C PRO A 36 11.55 6.91 -15.54
N VAL A 37 11.23 6.75 -16.83
CA VAL A 37 9.90 7.08 -17.37
C VAL A 37 8.81 6.26 -16.68
N ASN A 38 9.01 4.95 -16.52
CA ASN A 38 8.05 4.11 -15.81
C ASN A 38 7.96 4.46 -14.32
N PHE A 39 9.06 4.83 -13.68
CA PHE A 39 9.03 5.33 -12.31
C PHE A 39 8.14 6.57 -12.22
N PHE A 40 8.35 7.55 -13.11
CA PHE A 40 7.52 8.75 -13.17
C PHE A 40 6.05 8.46 -13.43
N ILE A 41 5.72 7.53 -14.34
CA ILE A 41 4.34 7.14 -14.61
C ILE A 41 3.70 6.49 -13.39
N ASN A 42 4.38 5.54 -12.75
CA ASN A 42 3.82 4.80 -11.60
C ASN A 42 3.69 5.68 -10.35
N PHE A 43 4.59 6.64 -10.15
CA PHE A 43 4.54 7.62 -9.07
C PHE A 43 3.83 8.91 -9.46
N SER A 44 3.30 9.03 -10.68
CA SER A 44 2.60 10.24 -11.14
C SER A 44 1.49 10.70 -10.20
N PRO A 45 0.68 9.83 -9.56
CA PRO A 45 -0.32 10.31 -8.60
C PRO A 45 0.30 10.92 -7.34
N VAL A 46 1.45 10.42 -6.88
CA VAL A 46 2.20 11.03 -5.76
C VAL A 46 2.74 12.39 -6.17
N PHE A 47 3.30 12.52 -7.38
CA PHE A 47 3.76 13.82 -7.88
C PHE A 47 2.62 14.82 -8.08
N ILE A 48 1.47 14.37 -8.58
CA ILE A 48 0.26 15.20 -8.72
C ILE A 48 -0.17 15.70 -7.35
N TRP A 49 -0.24 14.82 -6.33
CA TRP A 49 -0.55 15.24 -4.96
C TRP A 49 0.43 16.29 -4.44
N LEU A 50 1.74 16.05 -4.54
CA LEU A 50 2.76 17.00 -4.09
C LEU A 50 2.68 18.34 -4.82
N MET A 51 2.36 18.32 -6.11
CA MET A 51 2.15 19.52 -6.91
C MET A 51 0.90 20.28 -6.46
N ILE A 52 -0.22 19.60 -6.20
CA ILE A 52 -1.43 20.25 -5.67
C ILE A 52 -1.12 20.86 -4.30
N PHE A 53 -0.50 20.11 -3.39
CA PHE A 53 -0.18 20.58 -2.05
C PHE A 53 0.74 21.81 -2.09
N LYS A 54 1.87 21.73 -2.82
CA LYS A 54 2.84 22.83 -2.92
C LYS A 54 2.23 24.10 -3.48
N ASN A 55 1.32 23.97 -4.45
CA ASN A 55 0.71 25.12 -5.13
C ASN A 55 -0.62 25.55 -4.50
N ALA A 56 -1.11 24.88 -3.46
CA ALA A 56 -2.36 25.24 -2.79
C ALA A 56 -2.36 26.69 -2.28
N GLY A 57 -1.19 27.20 -1.86
CA GLY A 57 -1.00 28.60 -1.44
C GLY A 57 -1.36 29.64 -2.51
N ILE A 58 -1.31 29.28 -3.80
CA ILE A 58 -1.58 30.18 -4.93
C ILE A 58 -3.08 30.44 -5.12
N ILE A 59 -3.94 29.55 -4.59
CA ILE A 59 -5.40 29.67 -4.75
C ILE A 59 -5.87 30.97 -4.07
N PRO A 60 -6.51 31.90 -4.80
CA PRO A 60 -7.00 33.16 -4.25
C PRO A 60 -7.96 32.94 -3.08
N HIS A 61 -7.90 33.79 -2.07
CA HIS A 61 -8.69 33.62 -0.85
C HIS A 61 -10.20 33.63 -1.12
N GLU A 62 -10.66 34.40 -2.11
CA GLU A 62 -12.07 34.46 -2.52
C GLU A 62 -12.61 33.15 -3.09
N TRP A 63 -11.76 32.24 -3.57
CA TRP A 63 -12.17 30.93 -4.09
C TRP A 63 -12.15 29.84 -3.02
N ARG A 64 -11.57 30.12 -1.86
CA ARG A 64 -11.41 29.12 -0.81
C ARG A 64 -12.68 29.02 0.05
N PRO A 65 -13.12 27.81 0.41
CA PRO A 65 -14.31 27.63 1.25
C PRO A 65 -14.16 28.22 2.66
N PRO A 66 -15.25 28.44 3.40
CA PRO A 66 -15.15 28.81 4.81
C PRO A 66 -14.48 27.72 5.66
N ILE A 67 -13.61 28.12 6.58
CA ILE A 67 -12.90 27.20 7.49
C ILE A 67 -13.84 26.72 8.61
N HIS A 68 -13.97 25.41 8.76
CA HIS A 68 -14.76 24.79 9.81
C HIS A 68 -13.95 24.63 11.10
N VAL A 69 -14.13 25.56 12.04
CA VAL A 69 -13.40 25.55 13.32
C VAL A 69 -13.91 24.47 14.28
N ARG A 70 -15.22 24.39 14.48
CA ARG A 70 -15.83 23.55 15.54
C ARG A 70 -16.24 22.14 15.10
N LEU A 71 -16.43 21.95 13.80
CA LEU A 71 -17.07 20.75 13.27
C LEU A 71 -16.30 19.48 13.61
N MET A 72 -14.98 19.47 13.37
CA MET A 72 -14.16 18.28 13.63
C MET A 72 -14.03 17.97 15.11
N LYS A 73 -13.87 18.99 15.98
CA LYS A 73 -13.92 18.83 17.44
C LYS A 73 -15.23 18.18 17.90
N ASN A 74 -16.37 18.72 17.47
CA ASN A 74 -17.67 18.22 17.88
C ASN A 74 -17.93 16.79 17.40
N LEU A 75 -17.51 16.46 16.17
CA LEU A 75 -17.61 15.09 15.65
C LEU A 75 -16.67 14.13 16.40
N ASP A 76 -15.47 14.58 16.75
CA ASP A 76 -14.52 13.80 17.56
C ASP A 76 -15.11 13.47 18.94
N GLU A 77 -15.65 14.47 19.63
CA GLU A 77 -16.35 14.29 20.91
C GLU A 77 -17.55 13.34 20.76
N MET A 78 -18.38 13.52 19.73
CA MET A 78 -19.53 12.66 19.47
C MET A 78 -19.15 11.18 19.23
N ILE A 79 -18.08 10.94 18.47
CA ILE A 79 -17.66 9.59 18.05
C ILE A 79 -16.86 8.88 19.14
N PHE A 80 -16.01 9.59 19.90
CA PHE A 80 -15.03 8.96 20.78
C PHE A 80 -15.24 9.22 22.28
N SER A 81 -16.15 10.10 22.68
CA SER A 81 -16.40 10.35 24.10
C SER A 81 -17.07 9.16 24.78
N ILE A 82 -16.31 8.40 25.58
CA ILE A 82 -16.74 7.14 26.22
C ILE A 82 -17.97 7.32 27.14
N SER A 83 -18.18 8.53 27.67
CA SER A 83 -19.36 8.86 28.48
C SER A 83 -20.65 9.01 27.67
N SER A 84 -20.55 9.10 26.34
CA SER A 84 -21.67 9.37 25.44
C SER A 84 -22.17 8.10 24.75
N VAL A 85 -23.49 7.93 24.67
CA VAL A 85 -24.12 6.80 23.96
C VAL A 85 -23.74 6.78 22.48
N SER A 86 -23.60 7.96 21.84
CA SER A 86 -23.18 8.11 20.44
C SER A 86 -21.83 7.45 20.16
N ALA A 87 -20.91 7.45 21.11
CA ALA A 87 -19.59 6.89 20.93
C ALA A 87 -19.62 5.36 20.88
N TRP A 88 -20.42 4.73 21.73
CA TRP A 88 -20.65 3.27 21.70
C TRP A 88 -21.40 2.83 20.45
N ILE A 89 -22.38 3.62 19.98
CA ILE A 89 -23.02 3.40 18.68
C ILE A 89 -21.98 3.47 17.55
N SER A 90 -21.06 4.42 17.61
CA SER A 90 -20.00 4.57 16.61
C SER A 90 -19.04 3.39 16.58
N LEU A 91 -18.68 2.82 17.74
CA LEU A 91 -17.91 1.57 17.84
C LEU A 91 -18.65 0.39 17.20
N LEU A 92 -19.93 0.21 17.52
CA LEU A 92 -20.74 -0.88 16.93
C LEU A 92 -20.87 -0.72 15.42
N LEU A 93 -21.03 0.52 14.95
CA LEU A 93 -21.08 0.84 13.53
C LEU A 93 -19.75 0.57 12.83
N SER A 94 -18.61 0.93 13.44
CA SER A 94 -17.29 0.66 12.85
C SER A 94 -17.03 -0.84 12.71
N ILE A 95 -17.38 -1.64 13.72
CA ILE A 95 -17.29 -3.11 13.68
C ILE A 95 -18.23 -3.68 12.62
N SER A 96 -19.46 -3.18 12.54
CA SER A 96 -20.46 -3.65 11.57
C SER A 96 -20.02 -3.35 10.13
N ILE A 97 -19.55 -2.13 9.86
CA ILE A 97 -18.99 -1.74 8.57
C ILE A 97 -17.76 -2.60 8.24
N ALA A 98 -16.85 -2.81 9.18
CA ALA A 98 -15.69 -3.67 8.98
C ALA A 98 -16.09 -5.09 8.57
N SER A 99 -17.09 -5.66 9.24
CA SER A 99 -17.62 -6.99 8.94
C SER A 99 -18.23 -7.04 7.55
N LEU A 100 -19.05 -6.05 7.17
CA LEU A 100 -19.66 -5.99 5.84
C LEU A 100 -18.61 -5.83 4.74
N VAL A 101 -17.61 -4.97 4.95
CA VAL A 101 -16.49 -4.82 4.02
C VAL A 101 -15.70 -6.12 3.93
N TYR A 102 -15.48 -6.81 5.05
CA TYR A 102 -14.82 -8.10 5.05
C TYR A 102 -15.60 -9.13 4.24
N ASP A 103 -16.88 -9.30 4.52
CA ASP A 103 -17.73 -10.31 3.86
C ASP A 103 -17.86 -10.07 2.37
N TYR A 104 -17.99 -8.80 1.95
CA TYR A 104 -18.18 -8.46 0.55
C TYR A 104 -16.87 -8.42 -0.25
N PHE A 105 -15.80 -7.89 0.33
CA PHE A 105 -14.55 -7.64 -0.40
C PHE A 105 -13.41 -8.59 0.00
N TYR A 106 -13.29 -9.04 1.24
CA TYR A 106 -12.08 -9.74 1.73
C TYR A 106 -12.29 -11.22 2.07
N ARG A 107 -13.52 -11.69 2.13
CA ARG A 107 -13.84 -13.09 2.41
C ARG A 107 -13.36 -13.96 1.25
N LEU A 108 -12.38 -14.80 1.54
CA LEU A 108 -11.86 -15.79 0.60
C LEU A 108 -12.81 -16.99 0.56
N LYS A 109 -13.09 -17.51 -0.64
CA LYS A 109 -13.87 -18.74 -0.77
C LYS A 109 -12.95 -19.94 -0.50
N PRO A 110 -13.47 -21.08 0.00
CA PRO A 110 -12.67 -22.27 0.30
C PRO A 110 -11.85 -22.79 -0.89
N GLU A 111 -12.36 -22.57 -2.11
CA GLU A 111 -11.69 -22.89 -3.37
C GLU A 111 -10.43 -22.04 -3.65
N ASP A 112 -10.38 -20.80 -3.15
CA ASP A 112 -9.22 -19.90 -3.30
C ASP A 112 -8.09 -20.28 -2.33
N THR A 113 -8.42 -20.78 -1.14
CA THR A 113 -7.43 -21.18 -0.12
C THR A 113 -6.58 -22.38 -0.51
N ARG A 114 -7.08 -23.27 -1.39
CA ARG A 114 -6.33 -24.45 -1.85
C ARG A 114 -5.08 -24.06 -2.65
N ASN A 115 -5.18 -23.00 -3.45
CA ASN A 115 -4.10 -22.50 -4.29
C ASN A 115 -2.94 -21.90 -3.48
N GLN A 116 -3.15 -21.51 -2.22
CA GLN A 116 -2.12 -20.98 -1.33
C GLN A 116 -1.09 -22.05 -0.93
N ALA A 117 -1.51 -23.32 -0.81
CA ALA A 117 -0.63 -24.44 -0.51
C ALA A 117 0.24 -24.85 -1.71
N ASP A 118 -0.28 -24.72 -2.92
CA ASP A 118 0.42 -25.08 -4.16
C ASP A 118 1.55 -24.10 -4.52
N THR A 119 1.49 -22.86 -4.03
CA THR A 119 2.52 -21.82 -4.21
C THR A 119 3.88 -22.17 -3.56
N VAL A 120 3.90 -23.08 -2.58
CA VAL A 120 5.07 -23.31 -1.70
C VAL A 120 6.08 -24.31 -2.29
N LYS A 121 5.74 -25.07 -3.33
CA LYS A 121 6.46 -26.30 -3.71
C LYS A 121 7.38 -26.25 -4.94
N TYR A 122 7.71 -25.08 -5.49
CA TYR A 122 8.52 -25.02 -6.72
C TYR A 122 9.82 -24.24 -6.54
N ASP A 123 10.92 -24.99 -6.46
CA ASP A 123 12.29 -24.47 -6.55
C ASP A 123 12.62 -24.13 -8.01
N LEU A 124 13.09 -22.90 -8.25
CA LEU A 124 13.64 -22.46 -9.55
C LEU A 124 15.03 -23.04 -9.84
N ALA A 125 15.47 -24.04 -9.06
CA ALA A 125 16.84 -24.55 -9.06
C ALA A 125 17.07 -25.79 -9.93
N ASP A 126 16.02 -26.35 -10.54
CA ASP A 126 16.16 -27.52 -11.41
C ASP A 126 16.44 -27.08 -12.86
N ASP A 127 17.70 -26.77 -13.14
CA ASP A 127 18.25 -26.54 -14.49
C ASP A 127 18.39 -27.84 -15.31
N SER A 128 17.59 -28.86 -14.99
CA SER A 128 17.48 -30.09 -15.77
C SER A 128 16.02 -30.51 -15.83
N PHE A 129 15.29 -30.17 -16.89
CA PHE A 129 14.23 -31.07 -17.35
C PHE A 129 13.87 -30.89 -18.82
N ASP A 130 13.65 -32.06 -19.42
CA ASP A 130 13.42 -32.33 -20.83
C ASP A 130 12.31 -31.50 -21.47
N LEU A 131 12.59 -31.14 -22.72
CA LEU A 131 11.71 -30.45 -23.63
C LEU A 131 10.56 -31.37 -24.07
N GLU A 132 9.57 -31.65 -23.22
CA GLU A 132 8.26 -32.09 -23.71
C GLU A 132 7.54 -30.88 -24.33
N VAL A 133 7.84 -30.69 -25.60
CA VAL A 133 7.12 -29.79 -26.50
C VAL A 133 5.66 -30.26 -26.57
N PHE A 134 4.79 -29.65 -25.76
CA PHE A 134 3.37 -29.62 -26.08
C PHE A 134 3.21 -28.72 -27.32
N VAL A 135 3.19 -29.36 -28.48
CA VAL A 135 2.79 -28.75 -29.74
C VAL A 135 1.34 -28.28 -29.55
N ILE A 136 1.17 -26.97 -29.38
CA ILE A 136 -0.12 -26.33 -29.60
C ILE A 136 -0.23 -26.19 -31.11
N ASP A 137 -1.10 -26.99 -31.71
CA ASP A 137 -1.47 -26.93 -33.12
C ASP A 137 -2.26 -25.62 -33.36
N ASP A 138 -1.52 -24.54 -33.62
CA ASP A 138 -2.05 -23.30 -34.17
C ASP A 138 -2.19 -23.47 -35.69
N THR A 139 -3.22 -24.21 -36.14
CA THR A 139 -3.71 -24.10 -37.51
C THR A 139 -5.22 -24.15 -37.59
N GLN A 140 -5.89 -23.02 -37.36
CA GLN A 140 -7.12 -22.70 -38.09
C GLN A 140 -7.17 -21.21 -38.44
N GLU A 141 -6.43 -20.85 -39.49
CA GLU A 141 -6.80 -19.71 -40.33
C GLU A 141 -6.97 -20.19 -41.78
N SER A 142 -8.18 -19.96 -42.29
CA SER A 142 -8.58 -19.99 -43.69
C SER A 142 -8.57 -21.34 -44.44
N THR A 143 -9.76 -21.89 -44.69
CA THR A 143 -10.19 -22.16 -46.07
C THR A 143 -11.70 -22.43 -46.12
N LYS A 144 -12.44 -21.50 -46.74
CA LYS A 144 -13.72 -21.80 -47.39
C LYS A 144 -13.44 -22.76 -48.55
N ARG A 145 -14.04 -23.94 -48.55
CA ARG A 145 -14.42 -24.65 -49.79
C ARG A 145 -15.70 -25.45 -49.54
N GLU A 146 -16.69 -25.14 -50.37
CA GLU A 146 -17.90 -25.90 -50.61
C GLU A 146 -17.55 -27.27 -51.18
N SER A 147 -18.25 -28.32 -50.72
CA SER A 147 -18.66 -29.45 -51.57
C SER A 147 -19.72 -30.26 -50.85
N GLU A 148 -20.84 -30.40 -51.54
CA GLU A 148 -22.02 -31.20 -51.24
C GLU A 148 -21.76 -32.72 -51.30
N ASP A 149 -22.72 -33.45 -50.73
CA ASP A 149 -23.19 -34.79 -51.10
C ASP A 149 -22.56 -36.08 -50.52
N ALA A 150 -23.30 -36.61 -49.54
CA ALA A 150 -24.12 -37.84 -49.65
C ALA A 150 -23.61 -39.19 -49.08
N ASN A 151 -24.50 -39.72 -48.22
CA ASN A 151 -24.92 -41.11 -48.01
C ASN A 151 -24.35 -41.99 -46.87
N ASN A 152 -25.29 -42.31 -45.96
CA ASN A 152 -25.63 -43.59 -45.31
C ASN A 152 -24.59 -44.25 -44.36
N SER A 153 -24.94 -44.82 -43.21
CA SER A 153 -26.22 -45.35 -42.70
C SER A 153 -26.13 -45.65 -41.18
N ASP A 154 -27.26 -45.50 -40.49
CA ASP A 154 -27.76 -46.21 -39.31
C ASP A 154 -26.89 -46.41 -38.05
N SER A 155 -27.29 -45.78 -36.93
CA SER A 155 -28.16 -46.46 -35.94
C SER A 155 -28.43 -45.64 -34.66
N SER A 156 -29.70 -45.73 -34.21
CA SER A 156 -30.27 -45.45 -32.88
C SER A 156 -30.57 -43.99 -32.47
N VAL A 157 -31.87 -43.69 -32.52
CA VAL A 157 -32.53 -42.50 -31.97
C VAL A 157 -32.92 -42.75 -30.52
N SER A 158 -32.58 -41.83 -29.62
CA SER A 158 -33.34 -41.56 -28.39
C SER A 158 -33.06 -40.15 -27.87
N SER A 159 -33.93 -39.23 -28.28
CA SER A 159 -34.37 -38.00 -27.60
C SER A 159 -33.37 -37.21 -26.74
N HIS A 160 -32.88 -36.08 -27.26
CA HIS A 160 -32.56 -34.92 -26.43
C HIS A 160 -33.14 -33.65 -27.05
N SER A 161 -34.08 -33.07 -26.29
CA SER A 161 -34.60 -31.72 -26.45
C SER A 161 -33.44 -30.72 -26.52
N GLU A 162 -33.47 -29.85 -27.52
CA GLU A 162 -32.64 -28.66 -27.60
C GLU A 162 -32.80 -27.83 -26.32
N ALA A 163 -31.68 -27.54 -25.68
CA ALA A 163 -31.54 -26.38 -24.81
C ALA A 163 -30.30 -25.64 -25.29
N VAL A 164 -30.55 -24.45 -25.83
CA VAL A 164 -29.57 -23.45 -26.24
C VAL A 164 -28.80 -23.02 -25.00
N ASP A 165 -27.65 -23.62 -24.75
CA ASP A 165 -26.77 -23.16 -23.67
C ASP A 165 -25.87 -22.04 -24.18
N SER A 166 -26.25 -20.84 -23.75
CA SER A 166 -25.55 -19.59 -23.99
C SER A 166 -24.10 -19.64 -23.49
N PHE A 167 -23.24 -19.13 -24.35
CA PHE A 167 -21.82 -18.87 -24.19
C PHE A 167 -21.51 -17.98 -22.96
N VAL A 168 -21.35 -18.57 -21.76
CA VAL A 168 -20.69 -17.91 -20.61
C VAL A 168 -19.82 -18.93 -19.87
N GLY A 169 -18.74 -19.36 -20.52
CA GLY A 169 -17.65 -20.05 -19.84
C GLY A 169 -16.86 -19.07 -18.98
N THR A 170 -17.24 -18.90 -17.71
CA THR A 170 -16.36 -18.24 -16.73
C THR A 170 -15.15 -19.14 -16.49
N LYS A 171 -14.03 -18.85 -17.15
CA LYS A 171 -12.74 -19.48 -16.81
C LYS A 171 -12.48 -19.25 -15.32
N LYS A 172 -12.51 -20.31 -14.51
CA LYS A 172 -12.09 -20.28 -13.09
C LYS A 172 -10.63 -19.81 -13.06
N VAL A 173 -10.39 -18.59 -12.59
CA VAL A 173 -9.04 -18.05 -12.39
C VAL A 173 -8.58 -18.52 -11.01
N ASN A 174 -7.51 -19.32 -10.96
CA ASN A 174 -6.90 -19.69 -9.68
C ASN A 174 -6.38 -18.42 -8.98
N VAL A 175 -6.70 -18.24 -7.71
CA VAL A 175 -6.24 -17.10 -6.91
C VAL A 175 -4.97 -17.49 -6.17
N TYR A 176 -3.85 -16.81 -6.44
CA TYR A 176 -2.62 -16.96 -5.66
C TYR A 176 -2.43 -15.78 -4.69
N MET A 177 -1.95 -16.08 -3.48
CA MET A 177 -1.65 -15.09 -2.45
C MET A 177 -0.23 -15.31 -1.91
N PRO A 178 0.44 -14.24 -1.46
CA PRO A 178 1.76 -14.36 -0.85
C PRO A 178 1.76 -15.29 0.38
N LEU A 179 2.93 -15.86 0.69
CA LEU A 179 3.12 -16.69 1.87
C LEU A 179 2.84 -15.89 3.15
N ASN A 180 2.05 -16.47 4.07
CA ASN A 180 1.66 -15.83 5.33
C ASN A 180 1.00 -14.44 5.14
N CYS A 181 0.25 -14.27 4.05
CA CYS A 181 -0.50 -13.06 3.74
C CYS A 181 -1.63 -12.83 4.75
N TRP A 182 -1.61 -11.69 5.44
CA TRP A 182 -2.67 -11.27 6.35
C TRP A 182 -3.70 -10.41 5.60
N TYR A 183 -4.47 -11.07 4.72
CA TYR A 183 -5.42 -10.40 3.82
C TYR A 183 -6.54 -9.65 4.53
N TRP A 184 -6.88 -10.06 5.75
CA TRP A 184 -7.97 -9.53 6.58
C TRP A 184 -7.61 -8.24 7.35
N ILE A 185 -6.32 -7.85 7.38
CA ILE A 185 -5.82 -6.74 8.19
C ILE A 185 -6.51 -5.40 7.91
N PRO A 186 -6.82 -5.00 6.66
CA PRO A 186 -7.51 -3.75 6.42
C PRO A 186 -8.83 -3.62 7.18
N CYS A 187 -9.61 -4.69 7.25
CA CYS A 187 -10.88 -4.72 7.98
C CYS A 187 -10.64 -4.76 9.49
N ALA A 188 -9.66 -5.51 9.97
CA ALA A 188 -9.36 -5.59 11.40
C ALA A 188 -8.84 -4.27 11.98
N ILE A 189 -7.93 -3.57 11.29
CA ILE A 189 -7.47 -2.25 11.74
C ILE A 189 -8.66 -1.27 11.76
N PHE A 190 -9.54 -1.32 10.75
CA PHE A 190 -10.74 -0.47 10.72
C PHE A 190 -11.71 -0.77 11.87
N ALA A 191 -11.94 -2.06 12.19
CA ALA A 191 -12.78 -2.45 13.33
C ALA A 191 -12.19 -2.00 14.67
N MET A 192 -10.87 -2.10 14.81
CA MET A 192 -10.15 -1.81 16.05
C MET A 192 -9.78 -0.33 16.23
N SER A 193 -9.88 0.48 15.18
CA SER A 193 -9.41 1.87 15.20
C SER A 193 -10.05 2.69 16.31
N TRP A 194 -11.35 2.48 16.58
CA TRP A 194 -12.06 3.19 17.63
C TRP A 194 -11.43 2.96 19.01
N ILE A 195 -11.10 1.71 19.32
CA ILE A 195 -10.51 1.32 20.60
C ILE A 195 -9.08 1.86 20.69
N ILE A 196 -8.30 1.70 19.61
CA ILE A 196 -6.91 2.15 19.54
C ILE A 196 -6.83 3.67 19.73
N LEU A 197 -7.63 4.45 18.99
CA LEU A 197 -7.60 5.91 19.04
C LEU A 197 -8.05 6.48 20.39
N ASN A 198 -8.97 5.80 21.09
CA ASN A 198 -9.31 6.17 22.46
C ASN A 198 -8.18 5.89 23.45
N PHE A 199 -7.50 4.75 23.29
CA PHE A 199 -6.31 4.44 24.07
C PHE A 199 -5.17 5.44 23.80
N ASP A 200 -4.90 5.76 22.53
CA ASP A 200 -3.92 6.75 22.13
C ASP A 200 -4.22 8.12 22.75
N HIS A 201 -5.48 8.57 22.68
CA HIS A 201 -5.88 9.83 23.30
C HIS A 201 -5.70 9.82 24.83
N TRP A 202 -6.03 8.71 25.50
CA TRP A 202 -5.79 8.54 26.94
C TRP A 202 -4.29 8.64 27.30
N MET A 203 -3.41 8.13 26.44
CA MET A 203 -1.96 8.15 26.63
C MET A 203 -1.30 9.51 26.40
N VAL A 204 -2.05 10.54 25.98
CA VAL A 204 -1.51 11.88 25.73
C VAL A 204 -0.93 12.46 27.01
N THR A 205 -1.63 12.34 28.13
CA THR A 205 -1.18 12.89 29.42
C THR A 205 -0.40 11.85 30.25
N PRO A 206 0.55 12.27 31.10
CA PRO A 206 1.13 13.61 31.17
C PRO A 206 2.08 13.88 29.99
N LEU A 207 2.34 15.16 29.72
CA LEU A 207 3.34 15.60 28.76
C LEU A 207 4.74 15.47 29.38
N THR A 208 5.66 14.79 28.68
CA THR A 208 7.02 14.57 29.18
C THR A 208 8.05 14.66 28.06
N LYS A 209 9.27 15.11 28.38
CA LYS A 209 10.37 15.22 27.41
C LYS A 209 10.63 13.93 26.62
N PRO A 210 10.64 12.72 27.21
CA PRO A 210 10.80 11.48 26.45
C PRO A 210 9.66 11.24 25.45
N LYS A 211 8.41 11.52 25.84
CA LYS A 211 7.25 11.43 24.94
C LYS A 211 7.36 12.45 23.81
N ASP A 212 7.80 13.68 24.09
CA ASP A 212 8.01 14.71 23.07
C ASP A 212 9.02 14.28 22.00
N LEU A 213 10.17 13.74 22.40
CA LEU A 213 11.20 13.27 21.47
C LEU A 213 10.75 12.02 20.70
N PHE A 214 10.04 11.09 21.35
CA PHE A 214 9.51 9.89 20.70
C PHE A 214 8.42 10.24 19.68
N ALA A 215 7.48 11.11 20.05
CA ALA A 215 6.44 11.59 19.15
C ALA A 215 7.04 12.35 17.98
N TRP A 216 8.03 13.22 18.21
CA TRP A 216 8.76 13.91 17.15
C TRP A 216 9.45 12.94 16.19
N ALA A 217 10.14 11.91 16.69
CA ALA A 217 10.83 10.95 15.84
C ALA A 217 9.86 10.21 14.91
N LEU A 218 8.71 9.79 15.43
CA LEU A 218 7.69 9.12 14.62
C LEU A 218 7.01 10.08 13.65
N TYR A 219 6.61 11.26 14.14
CA TYR A 219 5.87 12.25 13.37
C TYR A 219 6.73 12.90 12.28
N VAL A 220 8.01 13.21 12.53
CA VAL A 220 8.88 13.92 11.57
C VAL A 220 9.69 12.95 10.72
N LEU A 221 10.29 11.90 11.31
CA LEU A 221 11.15 10.97 10.57
C LEU A 221 10.36 9.74 10.10
N GLY A 222 9.63 9.12 11.02
CA GLY A 222 8.91 7.87 10.76
C GLY A 222 7.92 7.97 9.60
N HIS A 223 7.12 9.05 9.56
CA HIS A 223 6.13 9.24 8.48
C HIS A 223 6.75 9.32 7.09
N PHE A 224 8.01 9.77 6.97
CA PHE A 224 8.73 9.90 5.71
C PHE A 224 9.46 8.60 5.36
N PHE A 225 10.22 8.06 6.31
CA PHE A 225 11.09 6.90 6.06
C PHE A 225 10.31 5.60 5.92
N VAL A 226 9.21 5.40 6.66
CA VAL A 226 8.47 4.14 6.60
C VAL A 226 7.86 3.89 5.21
N PRO A 227 7.17 4.86 4.57
CA PRO A 227 6.71 4.68 3.19
C PRO A 227 7.85 4.47 2.19
N LEU A 228 8.95 5.20 2.35
CA LEU A 228 10.14 5.07 1.50
C LEU A 228 10.75 3.66 1.58
N PHE A 229 11.02 3.16 2.79
CA PHE A 229 11.58 1.83 2.97
C PHE A 229 10.60 0.73 2.59
N THR A 230 9.30 0.93 2.79
CA THR A 230 8.26 0.02 2.26
C THR A 230 8.33 -0.07 0.74
N ALA A 231 8.47 1.06 0.04
CA ALA A 231 8.61 1.08 -1.42
C ALA A 231 9.87 0.35 -1.90
N ILE A 232 11.02 0.59 -1.26
CA ILE A 232 12.29 -0.09 -1.59
C ILE A 232 12.15 -1.61 -1.35
N TRP A 233 11.59 -2.00 -0.20
CA TRP A 233 11.37 -3.39 0.14
C TRP A 233 10.45 -4.10 -0.87
N LEU A 234 9.33 -3.49 -1.25
CA LEU A 234 8.43 -4.01 -2.28
C LEU A 234 9.10 -4.16 -3.64
N TYR A 235 10.05 -3.28 -3.98
CA TYR A 235 10.79 -3.37 -5.24
C TYR A 235 11.77 -4.54 -5.25
N VAL A 236 12.46 -4.75 -4.13
CA VAL A 236 13.57 -5.69 -4.04
C VAL A 236 13.10 -7.12 -3.74
N PHE A 237 12.13 -7.29 -2.85
CA PHE A 237 11.73 -8.59 -2.27
C PHE A 237 10.45 -9.18 -2.84
N HIS A 238 9.71 -8.45 -3.67
CA HIS A 238 8.36 -8.85 -4.06
C HIS A 238 8.11 -8.80 -5.55
N THR A 239 6.98 -9.38 -5.92
CA THR A 239 6.48 -9.54 -7.28
C THR A 239 6.59 -8.25 -8.10
N PRO A 240 7.17 -8.30 -9.33
CA PRO A 240 7.22 -7.17 -10.23
C PRO A 240 5.84 -6.53 -10.44
N GLY A 241 5.70 -5.28 -9.98
CA GLY A 241 4.43 -4.54 -9.99
C GLY A 241 3.83 -4.26 -8.62
N ALA A 242 4.32 -4.90 -7.54
CA ALA A 242 3.91 -4.59 -6.17
C ALA A 242 4.15 -3.10 -5.84
N LEU A 243 5.35 -2.59 -6.11
CA LEU A 243 5.70 -1.16 -5.94
C LEU A 243 4.75 -0.23 -6.72
N LYS A 244 4.39 -0.61 -7.95
CA LYS A 244 3.48 0.20 -8.78
C LYS A 244 2.13 0.38 -8.10
N TYR A 245 1.54 -0.68 -7.57
CA TYR A 245 0.23 -0.53 -6.92
C TYR A 245 0.34 0.13 -5.55
N TYR A 246 1.46 -0.02 -4.85
CA TYR A 246 1.73 0.75 -3.65
C TYR A 246 1.75 2.26 -3.93
N SER A 247 2.49 2.70 -4.96
CA SER A 247 2.56 4.10 -5.35
C SER A 247 1.22 4.65 -5.86
N LEU A 248 0.44 3.83 -6.60
CA LEU A 248 -0.91 4.20 -7.02
C LEU A 248 -1.86 4.37 -5.83
N CYS A 249 -1.89 3.41 -4.90
CA CYS A 249 -2.71 3.52 -3.69
C CYS A 249 -2.34 4.75 -2.85
N LEU A 250 -1.04 4.94 -2.60
CA LEU A 250 -0.53 6.05 -1.80
C LEU A 250 -0.78 7.40 -2.47
N GLY A 251 -0.63 7.49 -3.79
CA GLY A 251 -0.95 8.72 -4.50
C GLY A 251 -2.45 9.02 -4.58
N LEU A 252 -3.30 8.01 -4.84
CA LEU A 252 -4.76 8.20 -4.93
C LEU A 252 -5.36 8.69 -3.60
N GLN A 253 -4.99 8.05 -2.48
CA GLN A 253 -5.50 8.48 -1.17
C GLN A 253 -5.01 9.88 -0.81
N ASN A 254 -3.77 10.24 -1.18
CA ASN A 254 -3.19 11.54 -0.84
C ASN A 254 -3.76 12.65 -1.74
N ILE A 255 -4.04 12.37 -3.02
CA ILE A 255 -4.81 13.26 -3.90
C ILE A 255 -6.19 13.50 -3.30
N ALA A 256 -6.89 12.43 -2.91
CA ALA A 256 -8.19 12.57 -2.26
C ALA A 256 -8.08 13.39 -0.96
N GLY A 257 -7.04 13.15 -0.15
CA GLY A 257 -6.79 13.90 1.08
C GLY A 257 -6.60 15.39 0.85
N VAL A 258 -5.72 15.78 -0.08
CA VAL A 258 -5.48 17.19 -0.38
C VAL A 258 -6.69 17.87 -1.01
N ILE A 259 -7.45 17.15 -1.86
CA ILE A 259 -8.72 17.69 -2.40
C ILE A 259 -9.70 17.94 -1.26
N THR A 260 -9.81 17.03 -0.30
CA THR A 260 -10.65 17.23 0.89
C THR A 260 -10.18 18.42 1.72
N HIS A 261 -8.87 18.61 1.91
CA HIS A 261 -8.34 19.81 2.60
C HIS A 261 -8.72 21.11 1.90
N LEU A 262 -8.74 21.12 0.56
CA LEU A 262 -9.08 22.30 -0.23
C LEU A 262 -10.59 22.57 -0.26
N CYS A 263 -11.41 21.52 -0.37
CA CYS A 263 -12.87 21.64 -0.46
C CYS A 263 -13.56 21.74 0.92
N PHE A 264 -12.94 21.20 1.96
CA PHE A 264 -13.48 21.11 3.30
C PHE A 264 -12.39 21.45 4.34
N PRO A 265 -11.94 22.72 4.38
CA PRO A 265 -10.93 23.19 5.31
C PRO A 265 -11.44 23.15 6.75
N ASN A 266 -10.62 22.66 7.67
CA ASN A 266 -10.99 22.43 9.06
C ASN A 266 -9.85 22.73 10.03
N ALA A 267 -10.21 23.18 11.23
CA ALA A 267 -9.23 23.56 12.24
C ALA A 267 -8.65 22.34 12.98
N PRO A 268 -7.31 22.27 13.10
CA PRO A 268 -6.64 21.29 13.95
C PRO A 268 -6.80 21.63 15.45
N PRO A 269 -6.51 20.68 16.36
CA PRO A 269 -6.58 20.89 17.81
C PRO A 269 -5.82 22.11 18.32
N TRP A 270 -4.58 22.31 17.87
CA TRP A 270 -3.75 23.44 18.30
C TRP A 270 -4.39 24.81 18.08
N PHE A 271 -5.21 24.96 17.04
CA PHE A 271 -5.90 26.22 16.77
C PHE A 271 -6.91 26.53 17.87
N ILE A 272 -7.67 25.53 18.30
CA ILE A 272 -8.65 25.66 19.38
C ILE A 272 -7.93 25.87 20.71
N THR A 273 -6.82 25.18 20.95
CA THR A 273 -5.99 25.36 22.16
C THR A 273 -5.47 26.81 22.27
N LEU A 274 -5.05 27.42 21.15
CA LEU A 274 -4.43 28.74 21.15
C LEU A 274 -5.44 29.90 21.10
N TYR A 275 -6.49 29.78 20.29
CA TYR A 275 -7.42 30.87 20.01
C TYR A 275 -8.83 30.66 20.59
N GLY A 276 -9.16 29.44 21.02
CA GLY A 276 -10.48 29.06 21.48
C GLY A 276 -11.43 28.65 20.35
N GLU A 277 -12.48 27.91 20.69
CA GLU A 277 -13.40 27.30 19.72
C GLU A 277 -14.33 28.31 19.00
N ASN A 278 -14.46 29.53 19.54
CA ASN A 278 -15.28 30.60 18.97
C ASN A 278 -14.45 31.61 18.15
N ALA A 279 -13.15 31.37 17.99
CA ALA A 279 -12.29 32.24 17.18
C ALA A 279 -12.62 32.11 15.69
N SER A 280 -12.45 33.21 14.96
CA SER A 280 -12.54 33.22 13.50
C SER A 280 -11.20 32.79 12.89
N ALA A 281 -11.19 31.69 12.15
CA ALA A 281 -10.05 31.28 11.33
C ALA A 281 -10.08 31.98 9.97
N ASN A 282 -8.92 32.37 9.45
CA ASN A 282 -8.79 32.95 8.11
C ASN A 282 -7.50 32.43 7.44
N TYR A 283 -7.41 32.60 6.12
CA TYR A 283 -6.32 32.05 5.32
C TYR A 283 -4.99 32.82 5.40
N GLU A 284 -4.95 33.96 6.10
CA GLU A 284 -3.71 34.72 6.34
C GLU A 284 -2.96 34.20 7.58
N MET A 285 -3.62 33.37 8.40
CA MET A 285 -3.02 32.81 9.60
C MET A 285 -1.88 31.84 9.24
N PRO A 286 -0.67 32.04 9.78
CA PRO A 286 0.46 31.14 9.52
C PRO A 286 0.25 29.79 10.19
N GLY A 287 0.90 28.75 9.65
CA GLY A 287 0.97 27.46 10.31
C GLY A 287 1.70 27.54 11.66
N TYR A 288 1.37 26.63 12.57
CA TYR A 288 1.93 26.57 13.91
C TYR A 288 2.45 25.16 14.21
N ALA A 289 3.66 25.07 14.77
CA ALA A 289 4.31 23.78 15.07
C ALA A 289 3.72 23.08 16.31
N ALA A 290 2.81 23.71 17.04
CA ALA A 290 2.07 23.11 18.15
C ALA A 290 2.97 22.34 19.14
N GLY A 291 2.65 21.07 19.42
CA GLY A 291 3.43 20.25 20.34
C GLY A 291 4.87 20.00 19.93
N LEU A 292 5.23 20.18 18.64
CA LEU A 292 6.61 20.01 18.16
C LEU A 292 7.55 21.06 18.75
N ILE A 293 7.05 22.22 19.19
CA ILE A 293 7.86 23.25 19.86
C ILE A 293 8.54 22.66 21.11
N ARG A 294 7.88 21.73 21.82
CA ARG A 294 8.47 21.06 22.99
C ARG A 294 9.67 20.18 22.61
N ALA A 295 9.59 19.50 21.47
CA ALA A 295 10.68 18.69 20.94
C ALA A 295 11.83 19.57 20.41
N ASP A 296 11.51 20.65 19.69
CA ASP A 296 12.47 21.65 19.22
C ASP A 296 13.27 22.24 20.40
N MET A 297 12.58 22.67 21.48
CA MET A 297 13.24 23.14 22.71
C MET A 297 14.10 22.05 23.37
N ALA A 298 13.64 20.79 23.37
CA ALA A 298 14.36 19.67 23.93
C ALA A 298 15.67 19.35 23.18
N MET A 299 15.71 19.59 21.86
CA MET A 299 16.86 19.35 20.98
C MET A 299 17.73 20.60 20.77
N GLY A 300 17.26 21.79 21.15
CA GLY A 300 17.93 23.05 20.85
C GLY A 300 17.92 23.40 19.35
N SER A 301 16.84 23.03 18.65
CA SER A 301 16.68 23.25 17.20
C SER A 301 15.40 24.04 16.90
N HIS A 302 15.31 24.65 15.72
CA HIS A 302 14.10 25.33 15.23
C HIS A 302 13.49 24.65 13.99
N LEU A 303 13.92 23.43 13.68
CA LEU A 303 13.59 22.74 12.43
C LEU A 303 12.08 22.59 12.22
N SER A 304 11.35 22.20 13.26
CA SER A 304 9.90 21.98 13.15
C SER A 304 9.17 23.33 13.09
N SER A 305 9.58 24.28 13.93
CA SER A 305 8.99 25.63 13.97
C SER A 305 9.09 26.35 12.64
N ASP A 306 10.28 26.36 12.02
CA ASP A 306 10.51 27.03 10.72
C ASP A 306 9.74 26.35 9.57
N GLY A 307 9.66 25.01 9.59
CA GLY A 307 8.96 24.24 8.56
C GLY A 307 7.45 24.47 8.55
N PHE A 308 6.82 24.55 9.72
CA PHE A 308 5.36 24.68 9.82
C PHE A 308 4.83 26.06 9.43
N HIS A 309 5.62 27.12 9.61
CA HIS A 309 5.25 28.45 9.14
C HIS A 309 5.14 28.54 7.61
N LEU A 310 5.77 27.61 6.87
CA LEU A 310 5.76 27.55 5.41
C LEU A 310 4.65 26.63 4.84
N SER A 311 3.78 26.05 5.69
CA SER A 311 2.74 25.14 5.21
C SER A 311 1.71 25.86 4.33
N PRO A 312 1.49 25.42 3.07
CA PRO A 312 0.51 26.05 2.17
C PRO A 312 -0.95 25.74 2.56
N ILE A 313 -1.17 24.73 3.40
CA ILE A 313 -2.48 24.30 3.89
C ILE A 313 -2.42 24.21 5.41
N VAL A 314 -2.83 25.30 6.07
CA VAL A 314 -2.86 25.39 7.54
C VAL A 314 -4.09 24.70 8.13
N PHE A 315 -5.25 24.86 7.49
CA PHE A 315 -6.54 24.33 7.93
C PHE A 315 -6.94 23.06 7.18
N GLY A 316 -6.03 22.08 7.13
CA GLY A 316 -6.23 20.78 6.47
C GLY A 316 -6.03 19.62 7.46
N ALA A 317 -6.72 19.65 8.60
CA ALA A 317 -6.59 18.63 9.64
C ALA A 317 -7.20 17.27 9.20
N CYS A 318 -8.43 17.28 8.67
CA CYS A 318 -9.12 16.07 8.22
C CYS A 318 -9.17 15.99 6.68
N PRO A 319 -8.77 14.84 6.08
CA PRO A 319 -8.23 13.65 6.72
C PRO A 319 -6.75 13.77 7.09
N SER A 320 -6.29 12.96 8.03
CA SER A 320 -4.85 12.86 8.32
C SER A 320 -4.14 12.03 7.26
N ILE A 321 -3.28 12.68 6.45
CA ILE A 321 -2.43 12.01 5.46
C ILE A 321 -1.34 11.17 6.16
N HIS A 322 -0.89 11.56 7.36
CA HIS A 322 0.02 10.76 8.19
C HIS A 322 -0.58 9.39 8.51
N SER A 323 -1.84 9.38 8.99
CA SER A 323 -2.58 8.13 9.21
C SER A 323 -2.70 7.32 7.93
N ALA A 324 -3.11 7.96 6.84
CA ALA A 324 -3.32 7.26 5.57
C ALA A 324 -2.04 6.59 5.04
N MET A 325 -0.89 7.28 5.06
CA MET A 325 0.37 6.72 4.55
C MET A 325 0.90 5.58 5.44
N ALA A 326 0.78 5.70 6.77
CA ALA A 326 1.20 4.65 7.70
C ALA A 326 0.32 3.41 7.56
N THR A 327 -1.00 3.58 7.53
CA THR A 327 -1.95 2.49 7.33
C THR A 327 -1.72 1.78 5.99
N MET A 328 -1.55 2.53 4.89
CA MET A 328 -1.26 1.94 3.58
C MET A 328 0.04 1.12 3.57
N SER A 329 1.09 1.61 4.23
CA SER A 329 2.36 0.89 4.36
C SER A 329 2.18 -0.41 5.15
N CYS A 330 1.41 -0.35 6.24
CA CYS A 330 1.04 -1.53 7.02
C CYS A 330 0.27 -2.57 6.17
N TYR A 331 -0.72 -2.14 5.37
CA TYR A 331 -1.48 -3.04 4.51
C TYR A 331 -0.60 -3.81 3.54
N PHE A 332 0.34 -3.13 2.85
CA PHE A 332 1.23 -3.79 1.91
C PHE A 332 2.21 -4.73 2.59
N VAL A 333 2.77 -4.36 3.76
CA VAL A 333 3.66 -5.24 4.53
C VAL A 333 2.90 -6.48 5.04
N CYS A 334 1.69 -6.30 5.57
CA CYS A 334 0.84 -7.41 6.01
C CYS A 334 0.42 -8.33 4.86
N TYR A 335 0.23 -7.79 3.66
CA TYR A 335 -0.11 -8.55 2.46
C TYR A 335 1.07 -9.37 1.93
N TYR A 336 2.26 -8.77 1.80
CA TYR A 336 3.40 -9.38 1.09
C TYR A 336 4.42 -10.11 1.98
N SER A 337 4.60 -9.68 3.23
CA SER A 337 5.70 -10.20 4.05
C SER A 337 5.44 -11.65 4.44
N ARG A 338 6.40 -12.55 4.23
CA ARG A 338 6.35 -13.91 4.83
C ARG A 338 6.60 -13.89 6.34
N TRP A 339 7.37 -12.92 6.83
CA TRP A 339 7.72 -12.81 8.25
C TRP A 339 6.63 -12.10 9.05
N VAL A 340 6.42 -12.55 10.30
CA VAL A 340 5.44 -11.95 11.23
C VAL A 340 5.99 -10.66 11.86
N LEU A 341 7.30 -10.62 12.17
CA LEU A 341 7.94 -9.48 12.82
C LEU A 341 7.68 -8.12 12.12
N PRO A 342 7.94 -7.93 10.81
CA PRO A 342 7.69 -6.65 10.16
C PRO A 342 6.20 -6.27 10.17
N LYS A 343 5.27 -7.24 10.15
CA LYS A 343 3.84 -6.96 10.25
C LYS A 343 3.48 -6.34 11.60
N ILE A 344 3.97 -6.94 12.69
CA ILE A 344 3.78 -6.44 14.04
C ILE A 344 4.44 -5.06 14.22
N MET A 345 5.66 -4.87 13.71
CA MET A 345 6.35 -3.59 13.77
C MET A 345 5.57 -2.47 13.07
N LEU A 346 4.98 -2.74 11.90
CA LEU A 346 4.17 -1.76 11.19
C LEU A 346 2.83 -1.49 11.88
N LEU A 347 2.21 -2.50 12.50
CA LEU A 347 1.01 -2.29 13.32
C LEU A 347 1.30 -1.39 14.53
N ILE A 348 2.42 -1.64 15.23
CA ILE A 348 2.88 -0.78 16.34
C ILE A 348 3.17 0.63 15.82
N PHE A 349 3.84 0.75 14.67
CA PHE A 349 4.15 2.04 14.08
C PHE A 349 2.88 2.85 13.75
N VAL A 350 1.84 2.23 13.19
CA VAL A 350 0.55 2.89 12.93
C VAL A 350 -0.04 3.46 14.21
N THR A 351 -0.15 2.64 15.27
CA THR A 351 -0.67 3.08 16.57
C THR A 351 0.18 4.18 17.19
N CYS A 352 1.50 4.02 17.22
CA CYS A 352 2.37 5.04 17.81
C CYS A 352 2.40 6.34 16.98
N LEU A 353 2.25 6.28 15.65
CA LEU A 353 2.13 7.48 14.81
C LEU A 353 0.81 8.19 15.06
N TRP A 354 -0.30 7.46 15.16
CA TRP A 354 -1.61 8.03 15.53
C TRP A 354 -1.54 8.73 16.89
N TRP A 355 -1.03 8.05 17.91
CA TRP A 355 -0.74 8.67 19.20
C TRP A 355 0.12 9.92 19.07
N SER A 356 1.21 9.88 18.28
CA SER A 356 2.12 11.02 18.11
C SER A 356 1.39 12.25 17.54
N THR A 357 0.52 12.05 16.55
CA THR A 357 -0.24 13.15 15.92
C THR A 357 -1.23 13.82 16.87
N ILE A 358 -1.86 13.04 17.77
CA ILE A 358 -2.77 13.55 18.81
C ILE A 358 -1.95 14.24 19.91
N TYR A 359 -0.88 13.59 20.38
CA TYR A 359 0.01 14.09 21.44
C TYR A 359 0.70 15.42 21.07
N LEU A 360 0.98 15.62 19.80
CA LEU A 360 1.55 16.86 19.26
C LEU A 360 0.49 17.91 18.90
N ASP A 361 -0.79 17.66 19.19
CA ASP A 361 -1.92 18.59 19.00
C ASP A 361 -2.21 18.95 17.52
N HIS A 362 -1.88 18.04 16.59
CA HIS A 362 -2.04 18.28 15.14
C HIS A 362 -3.33 17.69 14.56
N HIS A 363 -3.87 16.64 15.17
CA HIS A 363 -5.00 15.91 14.63
C HIS A 363 -5.99 15.49 15.72
N TRP A 364 -7.27 15.58 15.39
CA TRP A 364 -8.34 14.89 16.10
C TRP A 364 -8.28 13.38 15.80
N ARG A 365 -8.88 12.54 16.66
CA ARG A 365 -8.96 11.09 16.41
C ARG A 365 -9.77 10.79 15.14
N ILE A 366 -10.82 11.56 14.88
CA ILE A 366 -11.62 11.43 13.66
C ILE A 366 -10.79 11.67 12.39
N ASP A 367 -9.83 12.61 12.40
CA ASP A 367 -8.96 12.89 11.25
C ASP A 367 -8.17 11.64 10.86
N LEU A 368 -7.68 10.90 11.86
CA LEU A 368 -6.93 9.67 11.72
C LEU A 368 -7.80 8.53 11.22
N SER A 369 -9.04 8.42 11.73
CA SER A 369 -10.02 7.44 11.27
C SER A 369 -10.41 7.64 9.80
N VAL A 370 -10.64 8.89 9.37
CA VAL A 370 -10.97 9.20 7.98
C VAL A 370 -9.76 8.97 7.06
N GLY A 371 -8.54 9.32 7.49
CA GLY A 371 -7.31 9.01 6.76
C GLY A 371 -7.09 7.51 6.55
N MET A 372 -7.31 6.71 7.59
CA MET A 372 -7.29 5.25 7.51
C MET A 372 -8.38 4.73 6.56
N ALA A 373 -9.59 5.30 6.60
CA ALA A 373 -10.68 4.92 5.69
C ALA A 373 -10.30 5.18 4.21
N TYR A 374 -9.59 6.27 3.91
CA TYR A 374 -9.09 6.53 2.55
C TYR A 374 -8.11 5.45 2.10
N SER A 375 -7.26 4.98 3.02
CA SER A 375 -6.34 3.86 2.75
C SER A 375 -7.11 2.56 2.47
N LEU A 376 -8.13 2.26 3.28
CA LEU A 376 -8.96 1.08 3.12
C LEU A 376 -9.65 1.08 1.75
N VAL A 377 -10.23 2.21 1.34
CA VAL A 377 -10.87 2.35 0.02
C VAL A 377 -9.85 2.18 -1.10
N ALA A 378 -8.72 2.90 -1.07
CA ALA A 378 -7.70 2.83 -2.12
C ALA A 378 -7.12 1.42 -2.28
N PHE A 379 -6.81 0.75 -1.16
CA PHE A 379 -6.34 -0.64 -1.17
C PHE A 379 -7.41 -1.59 -1.70
N THR A 380 -8.66 -1.44 -1.25
CA THR A 380 -9.79 -2.30 -1.68
C THR A 380 -10.03 -2.20 -3.19
N LEU A 381 -9.94 -1.00 -3.77
CA LEU A 381 -10.10 -0.77 -5.20
C LEU A 381 -9.00 -1.45 -6.04
N LEU A 382 -7.77 -1.50 -5.54
CA LEU A 382 -6.62 -1.99 -6.31
C LEU A 382 -6.19 -3.43 -5.96
N LYS A 383 -6.66 -4.04 -4.87
CA LYS A 383 -6.25 -5.39 -4.43
C LYS A 383 -6.42 -6.48 -5.49
N GLY A 384 -7.48 -6.43 -6.31
CA GLY A 384 -7.68 -7.39 -7.39
C GLY A 384 -6.57 -7.35 -8.44
N ARG A 385 -5.98 -6.17 -8.65
CA ARG A 385 -4.83 -5.99 -9.55
C ARG A 385 -3.52 -6.49 -8.93
N LEU A 386 -3.36 -6.40 -7.61
CA LEU A 386 -2.24 -7.03 -6.88
C LEU A 386 -2.33 -8.55 -7.02
N MET A 387 -3.49 -9.14 -6.77
CA MET A 387 -3.72 -10.57 -6.88
C MET A 387 -3.43 -11.10 -8.30
N LYS A 388 -3.82 -10.34 -9.33
CA LYS A 388 -3.45 -10.67 -10.72
C LYS A 388 -1.94 -10.68 -10.92
N LYS A 389 -1.20 -9.73 -10.34
CA LYS A 389 0.27 -9.72 -10.45
C LYS A 389 0.91 -10.88 -9.72
N GLU A 390 0.37 -11.25 -8.58
CA GLU A 390 0.82 -12.45 -7.88
C GLU A 390 0.56 -13.71 -8.70
N PHE A 391 -0.61 -13.80 -9.36
CA PHE A 391 -0.90 -14.88 -10.27
C PHE A 391 0.07 -14.96 -11.45
N ASP A 392 0.34 -13.82 -12.11
CA ASP A 392 1.29 -13.75 -13.23
C ASP A 392 2.69 -14.22 -12.79
N PHE A 393 3.12 -13.79 -11.61
CA PHE A 393 4.43 -14.12 -11.02
C PHE A 393 4.58 -15.61 -10.71
N VAL A 394 3.61 -16.18 -9.98
CA VAL A 394 3.60 -17.61 -9.65
C VAL A 394 3.50 -18.46 -10.92
N THR A 395 2.69 -18.04 -11.90
CA THR A 395 2.58 -18.74 -13.18
C THR A 395 3.90 -18.72 -13.96
N ALA A 396 4.59 -17.58 -14.00
CA ALA A 396 5.91 -17.48 -14.62
C ALA A 396 6.92 -18.39 -13.91
N ARG A 397 6.92 -18.40 -12.56
CA ARG A 397 7.76 -19.28 -11.74
C ARG A 397 7.53 -20.76 -12.08
N ARG A 398 6.27 -21.20 -12.17
CA ARG A 398 5.91 -22.59 -12.51
C ARG A 398 6.32 -23.01 -13.92
N LYS A 399 6.50 -22.04 -14.83
CA LYS A 399 7.00 -22.27 -16.19
C LYS A 399 8.52 -22.22 -16.29
N GLY A 400 9.23 -22.03 -15.17
CA GLY A 400 10.68 -21.84 -15.17
C GLY A 400 11.13 -20.49 -15.77
N ASP A 401 10.22 -19.53 -15.98
CA ASP A 401 10.59 -18.19 -16.44
C ASP A 401 11.21 -17.41 -15.29
N PHE A 402 12.53 -17.54 -15.13
CA PHE A 402 13.27 -16.86 -14.07
C PHE A 402 13.24 -15.34 -14.23
N CYS A 403 13.01 -14.81 -15.43
CA CYS A 403 12.99 -13.37 -15.65
C CYS A 403 11.77 -12.74 -14.96
N LYS A 404 10.59 -13.33 -15.18
CA LYS A 404 9.30 -12.84 -14.65
C LYS A 404 8.87 -13.49 -13.34
N GLY A 405 9.37 -14.70 -13.04
CA GLY A 405 9.06 -15.50 -11.86
C GLY A 405 10.03 -15.30 -10.69
N SER A 406 10.93 -14.31 -10.77
CA SER A 406 11.87 -13.96 -9.69
C SER A 406 11.81 -12.48 -9.33
N THR A 407 12.23 -12.17 -8.10
CA THR A 407 12.32 -10.80 -7.59
C THR A 407 13.61 -10.13 -8.07
N VAL A 408 13.70 -8.80 -7.94
CA VAL A 408 14.94 -8.08 -8.24
C VAL A 408 16.09 -8.65 -7.40
N GLY A 409 15.87 -8.86 -6.10
CA GLY A 409 16.89 -9.43 -5.22
C GLY A 409 17.35 -10.83 -5.63
N MET A 410 16.42 -11.71 -6.04
CA MET A 410 16.78 -13.04 -6.54
C MET A 410 17.68 -12.98 -7.79
N ARG A 411 17.41 -12.05 -8.70
CA ARG A 411 18.24 -11.85 -9.90
C ARG A 411 19.61 -11.26 -9.59
N VAL A 412 19.69 -10.30 -8.66
CA VAL A 412 20.97 -9.72 -8.21
C VAL A 412 21.87 -10.78 -7.59
N PHE A 413 21.29 -11.65 -6.76
CA PHE A 413 22.02 -12.65 -5.99
C PHE A 413 21.97 -14.05 -6.61
N GLN A 414 21.66 -14.15 -7.91
CA GLN A 414 21.55 -15.42 -8.62
C GLN A 414 22.86 -16.23 -8.51
N GLY A 415 22.75 -17.51 -8.16
CA GLY A 415 23.90 -18.40 -7.95
C GLY A 415 24.64 -18.21 -6.62
N THR A 416 24.10 -17.41 -5.69
CA THR A 416 24.63 -17.25 -4.33
C THR A 416 23.65 -17.78 -3.29
N PHE A 417 24.15 -18.09 -2.08
CA PHE A 417 23.31 -18.51 -0.95
C PHE A 417 22.32 -17.41 -0.50
N LEU A 418 22.54 -16.15 -0.89
CA LEU A 418 21.66 -15.04 -0.55
C LEU A 418 20.41 -14.97 -1.44
N ARG A 419 20.36 -15.70 -2.56
CA ARG A 419 19.20 -15.71 -3.46
C ARG A 419 17.91 -16.01 -2.71
N ASP A 420 17.93 -17.03 -1.87
CA ASP A 420 16.73 -17.55 -1.18
C ASP A 420 16.24 -16.57 -0.10
N PHE A 421 17.13 -15.71 0.43
CA PHE A 421 16.71 -14.62 1.32
C PHE A 421 15.76 -13.64 0.62
N PHE A 422 15.97 -13.40 -0.68
CA PHE A 422 15.14 -12.52 -1.52
C PHE A 422 13.97 -13.24 -2.20
N ASP A 423 13.83 -14.55 -1.99
CA ASP A 423 12.70 -15.31 -2.47
C ASP A 423 11.52 -15.17 -1.50
N PRO A 424 10.37 -14.61 -1.92
CA PRO A 424 9.19 -14.48 -1.07
C PRO A 424 8.56 -15.83 -0.71
N TYR A 425 8.94 -16.92 -1.38
CA TYR A 425 8.42 -18.27 -1.20
C TYR A 425 9.43 -19.28 -0.66
N SER A 426 10.64 -18.81 -0.28
CA SER A 426 11.67 -19.60 0.40
C SER A 426 11.25 -20.04 1.81
#